data_AF-A0A0S8IT43-F1
#
_entry.id   AF-A0A0S8IT43-F1
#
_cell.length_a   1.000
_cell.length_b   1.000
_cell.length_c   1.000
_cell.angle_alpha   90.00
_cell.angle_beta   90.00
_cell.angle_gamma   90.00
#
_symmetry.space_group_name_H-M   'P 1'
#
loop_
_entity.id
_entity.type
_entity.pdbx_description
1 polymer ?
#
loop_
_entity_poly.entity_id
_entity_poly.type
_entity_poly.pdbx_seq_one_letter_code
_entity_poly.pdbx_strand_id
1 'polypeptide(L)' 'MNKEEDRKIALKIVVGDKIKDVTFEELCLSNNLSQEALVRLLLKKKIFKSEELLKEMETVRKERYKSSDAGEK' A
#
# COMPACT_ATOMS: atom_id res chain seq x y z
N MET A 1 0.15 9.49 32.16
CA MET A 1 -0.31 9.86 30.81
C MET A 1 -0.25 8.61 29.95
N ASN A 2 -1.42 8.07 29.60
CA ASN A 2 -1.56 6.82 28.86
C ASN A 2 -1.06 7.00 27.42
N LYS A 3 -0.12 6.16 26.98
CA LYS A 3 0.46 6.17 25.61
C LYS A 3 -0.47 5.60 24.53
N GLU A 4 -1.75 5.40 24.84
CA GLU A 4 -2.71 4.66 23.99
C GLU A 4 -3.62 5.57 23.14
N GLU A 5 -3.65 6.88 23.38
CA GLU A 5 -4.71 7.76 22.85
C GLU A 5 -4.53 8.30 21.42
N ASP A 6 -3.45 7.98 20.69
CA ASP A 6 -3.23 8.58 19.36
C ASP A 6 -2.84 7.61 18.23
N ARG A 7 -3.07 6.30 18.37
CA ARG A 7 -3.00 5.40 17.21
C ARG A 7 -4.26 5.57 16.38
N LYS A 8 -4.27 6.56 15.49
CA LYS A 8 -5.35 6.78 14.52
C LYS A 8 -5.72 5.46 13.85
N ILE A 9 -6.93 4.99 14.09
CA ILE A 9 -7.48 3.81 13.44
C ILE A 9 -7.67 4.17 11.96
N ALA A 10 -7.04 3.39 11.08
CA ALA A 10 -7.11 3.61 9.64
C ALA A 10 -8.27 2.84 9.01
N LEU A 11 -8.55 1.64 9.53
CA LEU A 11 -9.52 0.72 8.96
C LEU A 11 -10.11 -0.16 10.06
N LYS A 12 -11.41 -0.48 9.97
CA LYS A 12 -12.00 -1.59 10.72
C LYS A 12 -12.27 -2.73 9.74
N ILE A 13 -11.67 -3.90 9.99
CA ILE A 13 -11.89 -5.09 9.18
C ILE A 13 -12.89 -5.98 9.91
N VAL A 14 -13.93 -6.40 9.19
CA VAL A 14 -14.91 -7.40 9.67
C VAL A 14 -14.57 -8.74 9.00
N VAL A 15 -14.22 -9.74 9.81
CA VAL A 15 -13.99 -11.12 9.35
C VAL A 15 -14.91 -12.05 10.13
N GLY A 16 -16.02 -12.45 9.49
CA GLY A 16 -17.12 -13.13 10.19
C GLY A 16 -17.67 -12.23 11.30
N ASP A 17 -17.76 -12.76 12.52
CA ASP A 17 -18.27 -12.02 13.68
C ASP A 17 -17.20 -11.18 14.40
N LYS A 18 -15.96 -11.14 13.88
CA LYS A 18 -14.85 -10.41 14.52
C LYS A 18 -14.63 -9.06 13.84
N ILE A 19 -14.70 -8.01 14.63
CA ILE A 19 -14.27 -6.66 14.24
C ILE A 19 -12.86 -6.45 14.77
N LYS A 20 -11.93 -6.14 13.86
CA LYS A 20 -10.57 -5.75 14.22
C LYS A 20 -10.30 -4.33 13.77
N ASP A 21 -9.96 -3.47 14.72
CA ASP A 21 -9.45 -2.14 14.44
C ASP A 21 -7.98 -2.25 14.01
N VAL A 22 -7.65 -1.65 12.87
CA VAL A 22 -6.31 -1.66 12.27
C VAL A 22 -5.81 -0.24 12.26
N THR A 23 -4.67 -0.03 12.91
CA THR A 23 -3.99 1.27 12.96
C THR A 23 -3.33 1.60 11.61
N PHE A 24 -3.03 2.87 11.36
CA PHE A 24 -2.27 3.26 10.16
C PHE A 24 -0.94 2.51 10.03
N GLU A 25 -0.22 2.33 11.14
CA GLU A 25 1.06 1.62 11.15
C GLU A 25 0.91 0.16 10.75
N GLU A 26 -0.06 -0.54 11.33
CA GLU A 26 -0.36 -1.94 10.99
C GLU A 26 -0.81 -2.07 9.53
N LEU A 27 -1.62 -1.12 9.04
CA LEU A 27 -2.07 -1.11 7.65
C LEU A 27 -0.89 -0.92 6.68
N CYS A 28 -0.04 0.07 6.94
CA CYS A 28 1.15 0.34 6.12
C CYS A 28 2.10 -0.87 6.10
N LEU A 29 2.37 -1.46 7.27
CA LEU A 29 3.21 -2.65 7.38
C LEU A 29 2.62 -3.83 6.61
N SER A 30 1.34 -4.12 6.81
CA SER A 30 0.63 -5.20 6.13
C SER A 30 0.63 -5.02 4.62
N ASN A 31 0.41 -3.80 4.13
CA ASN A 31 0.41 -3.48 2.70
C ASN A 31 1.79 -3.70 2.09
N ASN A 32 2.86 -3.22 2.74
CA ASN A 32 4.22 -3.38 2.24
C ASN A 32 4.62 -4.87 2.16
N LEU A 33 4.34 -5.64 3.22
CA LEU A 33 4.64 -7.08 3.24
C LEU A 33 3.85 -7.85 2.16
N SER A 34 2.56 -7.53 2.01
CA SER A 34 1.70 -8.20 1.02
C SER A 34 2.14 -7.91 -0.41
N GLN A 35 2.49 -6.65 -0.70
CA GLN A 35 2.98 -6.24 -2.01
C GLN A 35 4.33 -6.89 -2.34
N GLU A 36 5.26 -6.91 -1.38
CA GLU A 36 6.56 -7.57 -1.56
C GLU A 36 6.39 -9.07 -1.83
N ALA A 37 5.56 -9.75 -1.03
CA ALA A 37 5.30 -11.18 -1.19
C ALA A 37 4.70 -11.48 -2.57
N LEU A 38 3.74 -10.66 -3.01
CA LEU A 38 3.12 -10.79 -4.33
C LEU A 38 4.14 -10.62 -5.46
N VAL A 39 4.93 -9.54 -5.44
CA VAL A 39 5.95 -9.28 -6.47
C VAL A 39 6.97 -10.41 -6.53
N ARG A 40 7.46 -10.87 -5.37
CA ARG A 40 8.40 -12.00 -5.31
C ARG A 40 7.80 -13.27 -5.92
N LEU A 41 6.53 -13.55 -5.66
CA LEU A 41 5.84 -14.72 -6.21
C LEU A 41 5.71 -14.65 -7.74
N LEU A 42 5.35 -13.48 -8.27
CA LEU A 42 5.17 -13.26 -9.70
C LEU A 42 6.50 -13.35 -10.47
N LEU A 43 7.58 -12.79 -9.90
CA LEU A 43 8.94 -12.94 -10.44
C LEU A 43 9.41 -14.40 -10.42
N LYS A 44 9.20 -15.13 -9.32
CA LYS A 44 9.53 -16.56 -9.21
C LYS A 44 8.77 -17.40 -10.25
N LYS A 45 7.52 -17.04 -10.51
CA LYS A 45 6.68 -17.66 -11.56
C LYS A 45 7.00 -17.15 -12.98
N LYS A 46 7.94 -16.21 -13.12
CA LYS A 46 8.35 -15.60 -14.40
C LYS A 46 7.18 -14.97 -15.18
N ILE A 47 6.23 -14.38 -14.47
CA ILE A 47 5.07 -13.72 -15.08
C ILE A 47 5.48 -12.40 -15.77
N PHE A 48 6.44 -11.70 -15.18
CA PHE A 48 7.09 -10.51 -15.75
C PHE A 48 8.55 -10.44 -15.27
N LYS A 49 9.36 -9.58 -15.89
CA LYS A 49 10.73 -9.27 -15.45
C LYS A 49 10.77 -8.04 -14.54
N SER A 50 11.80 -7.96 -13.70
CA SER A 50 12.03 -6.84 -12.78
C SER A 50 11.99 -5.48 -13.46
N GLU A 51 12.53 -5.36 -14.67
CA GLU A 51 12.63 -4.11 -15.41
C GLU A 51 11.26 -3.63 -15.89
N GLU A 52 10.35 -4.56 -16.21
CA GLU A 52 8.97 -4.25 -16.62
C GLU A 52 8.20 -3.63 -15.46
N LEU A 53 8.35 -4.17 -14.25
CA LEU A 53 7.73 -3.61 -13.04
C LEU A 53 8.25 -2.19 -12.75
N LEU A 54 9.56 -1.96 -12.84
CA LEU A 54 10.15 -0.64 -12.61
C LEU A 54 9.62 0.40 -13.60
N LYS A 55 9.53 0.02 -14.88
CA LYS A 55 8.97 0.89 -15.93
C LYS A 55 7.49 1.22 -15.65
N GLU A 56 6.71 0.22 -15.26
CA GLU A 56 5.30 0.41 -14.95
C GLU A 56 5.10 1.31 -13.72
N MET A 57 5.93 1.15 -12.68
CA MET A 57 5.92 2.02 -11.51
C MET A 57 6.20 3.49 -11.88
N GLU A 58 7.13 3.74 -12.81
CA GLU A 58 7.36 5.09 -13.32
C GLU A 58 6.16 5.65 -14.09
N THR A 59 5.51 4.82 -14.91
CA THR A 59 4.28 5.20 -15.65
C THR A 59 3.18 5.59 -14.67
N VAL A 60 2.86 4.73 -13.71
CA VAL A 60 1.84 4.99 -12.68
C VAL A 60 2.17 6.24 -11.87
N ARG A 61 3.45 6.45 -11.52
CA ARG A 61 3.89 7.69 -10.85
C ARG A 61 3.61 8.90 -11.74
N LYS A 62 4.01 8.88 -13.01
CA LYS A 62 3.75 9.99 -13.93
C LYS A 62 2.26 10.27 -14.06
N GLU A 63 1.41 9.25 -14.18
CA GLU A 63 -0.04 9.42 -14.31
C GLU A 63 -0.67 10.02 -13.05
N ARG A 64 -0.31 9.51 -11.86
CA ARG A 64 -0.89 9.98 -10.60
C ARG A 64 -0.44 11.39 -10.22
N TYR A 65 0.83 11.72 -10.46
CA TYR A 65 1.42 12.98 -10.00
C TYR A 65 1.42 14.09 -11.07
N LYS A 66 1.14 13.81 -12.35
CA LYS A 66 0.90 14.86 -13.37
C LYS A 66 -0.36 15.69 -13.09
N SER A 67 -1.28 15.17 -12.29
CA SER A 67 -2.56 15.82 -11.98
C SER A 67 -2.45 16.85 -10.84
N SER A 68 -1.32 16.92 -10.13
CA SER A 68 -1.14 17.76 -8.94
C SER A 68 -0.52 19.13 -9.23
N ASP A 69 -0.06 19.39 -10.46
CA ASP A 69 0.59 20.66 -10.87
C ASP A 69 -0.33 21.59 -11.69
N ALA A 70 -1.62 21.27 -11.81
CA ALA A 70 -2.60 22.06 -12.58
C ALA A 70 -3.54 22.91 -11.69
N GLY A 71 -3.21 23.10 -10.41
CA GLY A 71 -4.09 23.69 -9.40
C GLY A 71 -3.58 24.95 -8.69
N GLU A 72 -2.44 25.52 -9.08
CA GLU A 72 -1.97 26.81 -8.54
C GLU A 72 -1.55 27.74 -9.71
N LYS A 73 -2.52 28.49 -10.22
CA LYS A 73 -2.31 29.76 -10.92
C LYS A 73 -3.11 30.83 -10.21
#